data_AF-A0A959TI62-F1
#
_entry.id   AF-A0A959TI62-F1
#
_cell.length_a   1.000
_cell.length_b   1.000
_cell.length_c   1.000
_cell.angle_alpha   90.00
_cell.angle_beta   90.00
_cell.angle_gamma   90.00
#
_symmetry.space_group_name_H-M   'P 1'
#
loop_
_entity.id
_entity.type
_entity.pdbx_description
1 polymer ?
#
loop_
_entity_poly.entity_id
_entity_poly.type
_entity_poly.pdbx_seq_one_letter_code
_entity_poly.pdbx_strand_id
1 'polypeptide(L)'
;VNTVSQSPTITTAGAGIKGFDGFFGFAQEMSPLGNAPAIDCARYCISLFSDLTKYVTMQNLFHDGGFSTTGVTPEVMAHFMKEE
;
A
#
# COMPACT_ATOMS: atom_id res chain seq x y z
N VAL A 1 -1.97 17.64 10.84
CA VAL A 1 -2.92 16.51 10.73
C VAL A 1 -2.78 15.92 9.34
N ASN A 2 -2.59 14.61 9.22
CA ASN A 2 -2.37 13.91 7.94
C ASN A 2 -3.12 12.58 7.94
N THR A 3 -3.33 12.00 6.76
CA THR A 3 -3.75 10.60 6.59
C THR A 3 -2.60 9.77 6.04
N VAL A 4 -2.50 8.51 6.45
CA VAL A 4 -1.58 7.53 5.87
C VAL A 4 -2.43 6.54 5.07
N SER A 5 -2.23 6.53 3.75
CA SER A 5 -2.89 5.60 2.84
C SER A 5 -2.01 4.35 2.70
N GLN A 6 -2.26 3.40 3.58
CA GLN A 6 -1.48 2.17 3.77
C GLN A 6 -1.86 1.07 2.76
N SER A 7 -0.90 0.21 2.38
CA SER A 7 -1.17 -1.04 1.62
C SER A 7 -2.30 -1.87 2.25
N PRO A 8 -2.98 -2.74 1.46
CA PRO A 8 -3.87 -3.75 2.01
C PRO A 8 -3.12 -4.58 3.06
N THR A 9 -3.66 -4.65 4.28
CA THR A 9 -2.95 -5.25 5.42
C THR A 9 -3.83 -6.31 6.09
N ILE A 10 -3.28 -7.50 6.29
CA ILE A 10 -3.97 -8.62 6.96
C ILE A 10 -4.18 -8.24 8.43
N THR A 11 -5.41 -7.86 8.77
CA THR A 11 -5.86 -7.53 10.12
C THR A 11 -7.25 -8.15 10.34
N THR A 12 -7.73 -8.19 11.57
CA THR A 12 -9.11 -8.65 11.84
C THR A 12 -10.15 -7.85 11.05
N ALA A 13 -9.95 -6.53 10.90
CA ALA A 13 -10.81 -5.69 10.09
C ALA A 13 -10.63 -5.95 8.57
N GLY A 14 -9.38 -6.10 8.12
CA GLY A 14 -9.05 -6.37 6.71
C GLY A 14 -9.59 -7.70 6.21
N ALA A 15 -9.56 -8.74 7.06
CA ALA A 15 -10.14 -10.05 6.77
C ALA A 15 -11.66 -10.01 6.55
N GLY A 16 -12.35 -8.94 6.99
CA GLY A 16 -13.77 -8.72 6.74
C GLY A 16 -14.09 -8.25 5.31
N ILE A 17 -13.09 -7.91 4.49
CA ILE A 17 -13.28 -7.45 3.12
C ILE A 17 -13.52 -8.66 2.21
N LYS A 18 -14.64 -8.68 1.48
CA LYS A 18 -14.93 -9.73 0.51
C LYS A 18 -13.87 -9.75 -0.59
N GLY A 19 -13.24 -10.91 -0.82
CA GLY A 19 -12.21 -11.05 -1.84
C GLY A 19 -10.87 -10.41 -1.46
N PHE A 20 -10.61 -10.21 -0.16
CA PHE A 20 -9.38 -9.58 0.33
C PHE A 20 -8.11 -10.23 -0.21
N ASP A 21 -8.05 -11.57 -0.29
CA ASP A 21 -6.85 -12.28 -0.76
C ASP A 21 -6.49 -11.93 -2.22
N GLY A 22 -7.52 -11.83 -3.09
CA GLY A 22 -7.31 -11.43 -4.49
C GLY A 22 -6.86 -9.97 -4.60
N PHE A 23 -7.46 -9.08 -3.81
CA PHE A 23 -7.05 -7.68 -3.76
C PHE A 23 -5.62 -7.52 -3.19
N PHE A 24 -5.27 -8.26 -2.15
CA PHE A 24 -3.95 -8.27 -1.55
C PHE A 24 -2.90 -8.76 -2.55
N GLY A 25 -3.17 -9.85 -3.28
CA GLY A 25 -2.31 -10.37 -4.34
C GLY A 25 -2.12 -9.38 -5.48
N PHE A 26 -3.20 -8.77 -5.98
CA PHE A 26 -3.11 -7.75 -7.02
C PHE A 26 -2.28 -6.55 -6.57
N ALA A 27 -2.50 -6.04 -5.36
CA ALA A 27 -1.71 -4.93 -4.82
C ALA A 27 -0.24 -5.32 -4.62
N GLN A 28 0.04 -6.57 -4.25
CA GLN A 28 1.41 -7.08 -4.12
C GLN A 28 2.16 -7.05 -5.46
N GLU A 29 1.52 -7.45 -6.56
CA GLU A 29 2.12 -7.49 -7.89
C GLU A 29 2.19 -6.11 -8.57
N MET A 30 1.26 -5.22 -8.23
CA MET A 30 1.23 -3.85 -8.73
C MET A 30 2.23 -2.92 -8.03
N SER A 31 2.67 -3.26 -6.81
CA SER A 31 3.57 -2.42 -6.02
C SER A 31 5.02 -2.79 -6.32
N PRO A 32 5.87 -1.88 -6.84
CA PRO A 32 7.28 -2.19 -7.11
C PRO A 32 8.07 -2.74 -5.91
N LEU A 33 7.69 -2.36 -4.68
CA LEU A 33 8.29 -2.86 -3.44
C LEU A 33 7.41 -3.89 -2.70
N GLY A 34 6.29 -4.30 -3.30
CA GLY A 34 5.28 -5.14 -2.65
C GLY A 34 4.44 -4.38 -1.62
N ASN A 35 3.48 -5.07 -1.02
CA ASN A 35 2.64 -4.48 0.03
C ASN A 35 3.45 -4.17 1.28
N ALA A 36 3.31 -2.96 1.79
CA ALA A 36 3.91 -2.55 3.05
C ALA A 36 3.26 -3.32 4.22
N PRO A 37 4.03 -3.98 5.11
CA PRO A 37 3.46 -4.65 6.28
C PRO A 37 3.07 -3.66 7.39
N ALA A 38 2.24 -4.13 8.34
CA ALA A 38 1.78 -3.32 9.47
C ALA A 38 2.92 -2.69 10.29
N ILE A 39 4.03 -3.41 10.45
CA ILE A 39 5.20 -2.91 11.18
C ILE A 39 5.86 -1.71 10.48
N ASP A 40 5.87 -1.70 9.15
CA ASP A 40 6.45 -0.59 8.40
C ASP A 40 5.51 0.60 8.37
N CYS A 41 4.19 0.39 8.36
CA CYS A 41 3.22 1.46 8.61
C CYS A 41 3.46 2.13 9.98
N ALA A 42 3.72 1.33 11.02
CA ALA A 42 4.05 1.87 12.34
C ALA A 42 5.35 2.71 12.33
N ARG A 43 6.40 2.23 11.66
CA ARG A 43 7.65 2.97 11.47
C ARG A 43 7.44 4.28 10.70
N TYR A 44 6.62 4.25 9.66
CA TYR A 44 6.27 5.44 8.89
C TYR A 44 5.52 6.46 9.76
N CYS A 45 4.54 6.02 10.55
CA CYS A 45 3.84 6.87 11.52
C CYS A 45 4.77 7.47 12.57
N ILE A 46 5.78 6.74 13.06
CA ILE A 46 6.81 7.29 13.97
C ILE A 46 7.52 8.48 13.32
N SER A 47 7.86 8.41 12.03
CA SER A 47 8.45 9.56 11.33
C SER A 47 7.51 10.77 11.32
N LEU A 48 6.20 10.57 11.18
CA LEU A 48 5.19 11.63 11.15
C LEU A 48 4.92 12.26 12.52
N PHE A 49 5.17 11.52 13.60
CA PHE A 49 5.13 12.03 14.97
C PHE A 49 6.43 12.73 15.38
N SER A 50 7.49 12.57 14.59
CA SER A 50 8.79 13.17 14.90
C SER A 50 8.85 14.66 14.55
N ASP A 51 9.87 15.33 15.10
CA ASP A 51 10.16 16.72 14.79
C ASP A 51 10.57 16.96 13.32
N LEU A 52 10.95 15.90 12.58
CA LEU A 52 11.39 15.98 11.19
C LEU A 52 10.26 16.39 10.22
N THR A 53 9.00 16.21 10.62
CA THR A 53 7.82 16.44 9.78
C THR A 53 6.92 17.56 10.28
N LYS A 54 7.46 18.51 11.07
CA LYS A 54 6.70 19.65 11.66
C LYS A 54 5.93 20.49 10.63
N TYR A 55 6.40 20.55 9.39
CA TYR A 55 5.78 21.32 8.31
C TYR A 55 5.01 20.46 7.31
N VAL A 56 4.72 19.20 7.64
CA VAL A 56 3.88 18.31 6.82
C VAL A 56 2.48 18.24 7.44
N THR A 57 1.51 18.89 6.81
CA THR A 57 0.11 18.87 7.24
C THR A 57 -0.85 18.82 6.05
N MET A 58 -2.07 18.36 6.26
CA MET A 58 -3.14 18.23 5.26
C MET A 58 -2.78 17.30 4.09
N GLN A 59 -1.84 16.37 4.30
CA GLN A 59 -1.41 15.44 3.27
C GLN A 59 -2.13 14.10 3.38
N ASN A 60 -2.38 13.48 2.23
CA ASN A 60 -2.63 12.05 2.13
C ASN A 60 -1.34 11.36 1.67
N LEU A 61 -0.67 10.69 2.60
CA LEU A 61 0.66 10.13 2.40
C LEU A 61 0.53 8.64 2.05
N PHE A 62 0.86 8.30 0.82
CA PHE A 62 0.84 6.91 0.35
C PHE A 62 2.03 6.14 0.94
N HIS A 63 1.71 5.06 1.66
CA HIS A 63 2.66 4.11 2.22
C HIS A 63 2.26 2.72 1.75
N ASP A 64 2.52 2.46 0.46
CA ASP A 64 1.89 1.37 -0.27
C ASP A 64 2.85 0.63 -1.22
N GLY A 65 4.15 0.76 -1.01
CA GLY A 65 5.16 0.12 -1.86
C GLY A 65 5.21 0.66 -3.30
N GLY A 66 4.57 1.82 -3.57
CA GLY A 66 4.53 2.45 -4.89
C GLY A 66 3.27 2.12 -5.69
N PHE A 67 2.29 1.42 -5.11
CA PHE A 67 1.02 1.07 -5.76
C PHE A 67 0.34 2.29 -6.40
N SER A 68 0.15 3.38 -5.64
CA SER A 68 -0.66 4.52 -6.08
C SER A 68 -0.07 5.33 -7.23
N THR A 69 1.22 5.14 -7.53
CA THR A 69 1.92 5.79 -8.65
C THR A 69 2.23 4.84 -9.79
N THR A 70 1.89 3.55 -9.65
CA THR A 70 2.17 2.53 -10.66
C THR A 70 0.96 2.35 -11.57
N GLY A 71 1.16 2.53 -12.87
CA GLY A 71 0.11 2.37 -13.88
C GLY A 71 -0.24 0.90 -14.10
N VAL A 72 0.71 0.12 -14.65
CA VAL A 72 0.63 -1.34 -14.75
C VAL A 72 2.04 -1.91 -14.65
N THR A 73 2.23 -2.98 -13.87
CA THR A 73 3.50 -3.69 -13.78
C THR A 73 3.62 -4.78 -14.85
N PRO A 74 4.85 -5.16 -15.26
CA PRO A 74 5.06 -6.28 -16.18
C PRO A 74 4.41 -7.59 -15.70
N GLU A 75 4.44 -7.85 -14.39
CA GLU A 75 3.85 -9.01 -13.74
C GLU A 75 2.34 -9.06 -13.99
N VAL A 76 1.66 -7.93 -13.77
CA VAL A 76 0.22 -7.81 -14.00
C VAL A 76 -0.12 -7.86 -15.49
N MET A 77 0.67 -7.22 -16.36
CA MET A 77 0.51 -7.36 -17.81
C MET A 77 0.63 -8.80 -18.28
N ALA A 78 1.55 -9.58 -17.71
CA ALA A 78 1.75 -10.98 -18.06
C ALA A 78 0.55 -11.86 -17.69
N HIS A 79 -0.18 -11.53 -16.61
CA HIS A 79 -1.45 -12.21 -16.29
C HIS A 79 -2.52 -11.93 -17.33
N PHE A 80 -2.67 -10.66 -17.76
CA PHE A 80 -3.64 -10.30 -18.80
C PHE A 80 -3.28 -10.86 -20.19
N MET A 81 -1.98 -10.98 -20.50
CA MET A 81 -1.50 -11.51 -21.78
C MET A 81 -1.45 -13.04 -21.86
N LYS A 82 -1.63 -13.76 -20.75
CA LYS A 82 -1.66 -15.24 -20.72
C LYS A 82 -3.05 -15.83 -20.97
N GLU A 83 -4.10 -15.00 -21.04
CA GLU A 83 -5.47 -15.45 -21.31
C GLU A 83 -5.80 -15.55 -22.82
N GLU A 84 -4.80 -15.71 -23.69
CA GLU A 84 -4.96 -16.09 -25.11
C GLU A 84 -4.63 -17.57 -25.38
#